data_AF-A0A2S5CFG0-F1
#
_entry.id   AF-A0A2S5CFG0-F1
#
_cell.length_a   1.000
_cell.length_b   1.000
_cell.length_c   1.000
_cell.angle_alpha   90.00
_cell.angle_beta   90.00
_cell.angle_gamma   90.00
#
_symmetry.space_group_name_H-M   'P 1'
#
loop_
_entity.id
_entity.type
_entity.pdbx_description
1 polymer ?
#
loop_
_entity_poly.entity_id
_entity_poly.type
_entity_poly.pdbx_seq_one_letter_code
_entity_poly.pdbx_strand_id
1 'polypeptide(L)'
;MKNLMIECQVFEKIAREGRKFGLGLVLSSQRPSELSPTVLSQCNSFLLHSISNDRDQELVHKLVPDNLRGLLRDLPSLPSQNAILLGWASELPVLVQINSLPEEQRPKSDDPDFWDVWSGKVERKVTWKEITDDWQNINF
;
A
#
# COMPACT_ATOMS: atom_id res chain seq x y z
N MET A 1 -2.08 20.11 -8.70
CA MET A 1 -2.81 20.26 -7.42
C MET A 1 -4.32 20.01 -7.51
N LYS A 2 -5.05 20.48 -8.55
CA LYS A 2 -6.52 20.22 -8.66
C LYS A 2 -6.89 18.73 -8.83
N ASN A 3 -6.12 17.94 -9.59
CA ASN A 3 -6.43 16.53 -9.84
C ASN A 3 -6.32 15.65 -8.59
N LEU A 4 -5.27 15.83 -7.78
CA LEU A 4 -5.07 15.07 -6.54
C LEU A 4 -6.18 15.30 -5.51
N MET A 5 -6.74 16.52 -5.46
CA MET A 5 -7.88 16.84 -4.60
C MET A 5 -9.18 16.15 -5.05
N ILE A 6 -9.39 15.97 -6.36
CA ILE A 6 -10.59 15.30 -6.91
C ILE A 6 -10.53 13.79 -6.64
N GLU A 7 -9.36 13.18 -6.78
CA GLU A 7 -9.17 11.74 -6.53
C GLU A 7 -9.52 11.36 -5.09
N CYS A 8 -9.03 12.12 -4.10
CA CYS A 8 -9.36 11.88 -2.69
C CYS A 8 -10.86 11.97 -2.40
N GLN A 9 -11.58 12.91 -3.03
CA GLN A 9 -13.02 13.07 -2.83
C GLN A 9 -13.83 11.86 -3.33
N VAL A 10 -13.40 11.23 -4.43
CA VAL A 10 -14.07 10.05 -4.98
C VAL A 10 -13.88 8.86 -4.04
N PHE A 11 -12.66 8.61 -3.54
CA PHE A 11 -12.42 7.52 -2.60
C PHE A 11 -13.18 7.72 -1.28
N GLU A 12 -13.24 8.95 -0.75
CA GLU A 12 -14.04 9.25 0.43
C GLU A 12 -15.53 8.98 0.22
N LYS A 13 -16.06 9.34 -0.95
CA LYS A 13 -17.46 9.06 -1.29
C LYS A 13 -17.73 7.56 -1.40
N ILE A 14 -16.88 6.81 -2.09
CA ILE A 14 -17.00 5.34 -2.18
C ILE A 14 -16.92 4.72 -0.78
N ALA A 15 -15.97 5.15 0.05
CA ALA A 15 -15.79 4.61 1.39
C ALA A 15 -17.00 4.85 2.30
N ARG A 16 -17.68 6.00 2.18
CA ARG A 16 -18.87 6.36 2.99
C ARG A 16 -20.17 5.77 2.46
N GLU A 17 -20.36 5.72 1.13
CA GLU A 17 -21.65 5.42 0.52
C GLU A 17 -21.68 4.08 -0.24
N GLY A 18 -20.53 3.54 -0.64
CA GLY A 18 -20.42 2.37 -1.51
C GLY A 18 -21.19 1.16 -0.98
N ARG A 19 -21.21 0.95 0.34
CA ARG A 19 -21.96 -0.13 1.00
C ARG A 19 -23.46 -0.10 0.69
N LYS A 20 -24.06 1.08 0.50
CA LYS A 20 -25.50 1.20 0.13
C LYS A 20 -25.80 0.59 -1.25
N PHE A 21 -24.79 0.49 -2.10
CA PHE A 21 -24.89 0.01 -3.47
C PHE A 21 -24.19 -1.34 -3.69
N GLY A 22 -23.73 -2.00 -2.60
CA GLY A 22 -22.96 -3.24 -2.70
C GLY A 22 -21.54 -3.06 -3.28
N LEU A 23 -21.02 -1.83 -3.31
CA LEU A 23 -19.68 -1.54 -3.81
C LEU A 23 -18.65 -1.66 -2.69
N GLY A 24 -17.63 -2.50 -2.90
CA GLY A 24 -16.46 -2.64 -2.03
C GLY A 24 -15.30 -1.77 -2.48
N LEU A 25 -14.45 -1.39 -1.53
CA LEU A 25 -13.19 -0.67 -1.77
C LEU A 25 -12.05 -1.45 -1.13
N VAL A 26 -11.00 -1.73 -1.91
CA VAL A 26 -9.74 -2.29 -1.42
C VAL A 26 -8.66 -1.26 -1.64
N LEU A 27 -7.92 -0.95 -0.59
CA LEU A 27 -6.80 -0.02 -0.62
C LEU A 27 -5.52 -0.78 -0.30
N SER A 28 -4.49 -0.54 -1.09
CA SER A 28 -3.15 -1.09 -0.89
C SER A 28 -2.15 0.06 -0.94
N SER A 29 -1.30 0.18 0.07
CA SER A 29 -0.25 1.19 0.15
C SER A 29 0.92 0.68 0.97
N GLN A 30 2.13 1.08 0.58
CA GLN A 30 3.35 0.88 1.39
C GLN A 30 3.48 1.94 2.49
N ARG A 31 2.79 3.08 2.35
CA ARG A 31 2.78 4.21 3.29
C ARG A 31 1.35 4.56 3.64
N PRO A 32 0.71 3.85 4.57
CA PRO A 32 -0.66 4.12 4.96
C PRO A 32 -0.87 5.55 5.49
N SER A 33 0.16 6.21 6.06
CA SER A 33 0.07 7.61 6.52
C SER A 33 -0.08 8.67 5.42
N GLU A 34 0.13 8.28 4.15
CA GLU A 34 -0.12 9.14 2.99
C GLU A 34 -1.56 9.02 2.46
N LEU A 35 -2.33 8.03 2.94
CA LEU A 35 -3.74 7.86 2.59
C LEU A 35 -4.64 8.81 3.40
N SER A 36 -5.79 9.18 2.83
CA SER A 36 -6.78 10.02 3.54
C SER A 36 -7.21 9.34 4.86
N PRO A 37 -7.03 10.01 6.02
CA PRO A 37 -7.51 9.48 7.30
C PRO A 37 -9.01 9.23 7.30
N THR A 38 -9.78 10.04 6.56
CA THR A 38 -11.21 9.86 6.38
C THR A 38 -11.50 8.51 5.73
N VAL A 39 -10.78 8.15 4.66
CA VAL A 39 -10.97 6.89 3.96
C VAL A 39 -10.58 5.72 4.87
N LEU A 40 -9.42 5.79 5.53
CA LEU A 40 -8.95 4.75 6.46
C LEU A 40 -9.93 4.50 7.62
N SER A 41 -10.57 5.56 8.13
CA SER A 41 -11.57 5.43 9.22
C SER A 41 -12.82 4.63 8.83
N GLN A 42 -13.08 4.47 7.53
CA GLN A 42 -14.20 3.67 7.01
C GLN A 42 -13.78 2.24 6.64
N CYS A 43 -12.49 1.92 6.69
CA CYS A 43 -12.00 0.56 6.47
C CYS A 43 -12.28 -0.27 7.73
N ASN A 44 -13.04 -1.36 7.55
CA ASN A 44 -13.43 -2.24 8.65
C ASN A 44 -12.60 -3.53 8.72
N SER A 45 -11.78 -3.81 7.70
CA SER A 45 -10.92 -4.98 7.61
C SER A 45 -9.52 -4.54 7.19
N PHE A 46 -8.50 -5.14 7.82
CA PHE A 46 -7.11 -4.80 7.58
C PHE A 46 -6.28 -6.07 7.37
N LEU A 47 -5.42 -6.05 6.36
CA LEU A 47 -4.38 -7.05 6.15
C LEU A 47 -3.03 -6.32 6.26
N LEU A 48 -2.36 -6.49 7.39
CA LEU A 48 -1.18 -5.71 7.75
C LEU A 48 0.09 -6.54 7.54
N HIS A 49 0.87 -6.16 6.54
CA HIS A 49 2.23 -6.68 6.35
C HIS A 49 3.24 -5.97 7.25
N SER A 50 4.53 -6.30 7.09
CA SER A 50 5.60 -5.62 7.81
C SER A 50 5.60 -4.11 7.54
N ILE A 51 5.51 -3.31 8.60
CA ILE A 51 5.57 -1.85 8.53
C ILE A 51 6.67 -1.40 9.49
N SER A 52 7.75 -0.84 8.96
CA SER A 52 8.90 -0.39 9.76
C SER A 52 8.86 1.09 10.09
N ASN A 53 8.11 1.91 9.33
CA ASN A 53 8.04 3.34 9.56
C ASN A 53 7.20 3.68 10.80
N ASP A 54 7.75 4.47 11.73
CA ASP A 54 7.09 4.81 13.00
C ASP A 54 5.75 5.53 12.80
N ARG A 55 5.67 6.46 11.84
CA ARG A 55 4.45 7.22 11.55
C ARG A 55 3.33 6.32 11.03
N ASP A 56 3.68 5.35 10.19
CA ASP A 56 2.73 4.37 9.68
C ASP A 56 2.28 3.40 10.78
N GLN A 57 3.20 2.94 11.65
CA GLN A 57 2.85 2.12 12.82
C GLN A 57 1.90 2.85 13.76
N GLU A 58 2.17 4.12 14.07
CA GLU A 58 1.30 4.95 14.91
C GLU A 58 -0.11 5.10 14.32
N LEU A 59 -0.22 5.28 13.00
CA LEU A 59 -1.51 5.36 12.33
C LEU A 59 -2.29 4.06 12.50
N VAL A 60 -1.65 2.92 12.23
CA VAL A 60 -2.28 1.60 12.37
C VAL A 60 -2.72 1.36 13.82
N HIS A 61 -1.89 1.73 14.80
CA HIS A 61 -2.26 1.63 16.23
C HIS A 61 -3.48 2.46 16.62
N LYS A 62 -3.76 3.56 15.91
CA LYS A 62 -4.97 4.38 16.13
C LYS A 62 -6.22 3.80 15.46
N LEU A 63 -6.04 2.98 14.42
CA LEU A 63 -7.13 2.36 13.66
C LEU A 63 -7.64 1.06 14.29
N VAL A 64 -6.81 0.40 15.12
CA VAL A 64 -7.18 -0.85 15.78
C VAL A 64 -7.54 -0.64 17.26
N PRO A 65 -8.36 -1.52 17.86
CA PRO A 65 -8.63 -1.51 19.29
C PRO A 65 -7.36 -1.64 20.16
N ASP A 66 -7.36 -0.98 21.32
CA ASP A 66 -6.17 -0.88 22.20
C ASP A 66 -5.62 -2.22 22.68
N ASN A 67 -6.49 -3.23 22.87
CA ASN A 67 -6.08 -4.59 23.26
C ASN A 67 -5.24 -5.29 22.19
N LEU A 68 -5.25 -4.82 20.94
CA LEU A 68 -4.47 -5.38 19.83
C LEU A 68 -3.11 -4.70 19.66
N ARG A 69 -2.84 -3.59 20.35
CA ARG A 69 -1.56 -2.88 20.24
C ARG A 69 -0.37 -3.75 20.60
N GLY A 70 -0.55 -4.70 21.53
CA GLY A 70 0.47 -5.67 21.90
C GLY A 70 0.96 -6.52 20.73
N LEU A 71 0.01 -7.07 19.96
CA LEU A 71 0.29 -7.86 18.75
C LEU A 71 0.95 -7.02 17.66
N LEU A 72 0.52 -5.77 17.52
CA LEU A 72 1.05 -4.87 16.49
C LEU A 72 2.49 -4.41 16.74
N ARG A 73 3.05 -4.59 17.94
CA ARG A 73 4.46 -4.28 18.20
C ARG A 73 5.42 -5.14 17.38
N ASP A 74 4.96 -6.30 16.94
CA ASP A 74 5.76 -7.22 16.14
C ASP A 74 5.62 -6.95 14.62
N LEU A 75 4.78 -5.98 14.21
CA LEU A 75 4.59 -5.60 12.81
C LEU A 75 5.92 -5.38 12.07
N PRO A 76 6.92 -4.63 12.60
CA PRO A 76 8.17 -4.40 11.88
C PRO A 76 8.98 -5.67 11.61
N SER A 77 8.77 -6.71 12.42
CA SER A 77 9.53 -7.96 12.39
C SER A 77 8.81 -9.07 11.62
N LEU A 78 7.64 -8.80 11.05
CA LEU A 78 6.91 -9.79 10.26
C LEU A 78 7.75 -10.23 9.04
N PRO A 79 7.93 -11.54 8.82
CA PRO A 79 8.64 -12.03 7.66
C PRO A 79 7.86 -11.75 6.37
N SER A 80 8.55 -11.76 5.23
CA SER A 80 7.90 -11.68 3.92
C SER A 80 6.82 -12.75 3.78
N GLN A 81 5.77 -12.42 3.02
CA GLN A 81 4.55 -13.23 2.86
C GLN A 81 3.71 -13.40 4.13
N ASN A 82 4.09 -12.84 5.29
CA ASN A 82 3.25 -12.90 6.49
C ASN A 82 2.50 -11.58 6.68
N ALA A 83 1.30 -11.68 7.24
CA ALA A 83 0.46 -10.54 7.54
C ALA A 83 -0.44 -10.82 8.74
N ILE A 84 -0.87 -9.77 9.44
CA ILE A 84 -1.90 -9.85 10.47
C ILE A 84 -3.24 -9.44 9.85
N LEU A 85 -4.23 -10.33 9.88
CA LEU A 85 -5.60 -10.07 9.44
C LEU A 85 -6.46 -9.66 10.63
N LEU A 86 -7.12 -8.49 10.52
CA LEU A 86 -7.92 -7.86 11.56
C LEU A 86 -9.25 -7.34 11.01
N GLY A 87 -10.17 -7.03 11.94
CA GLY A 87 -11.43 -6.36 11.64
C GLY A 87 -12.50 -7.34 11.17
N TRP A 88 -13.42 -6.92 10.32
CA TRP A 88 -14.58 -7.73 9.90
C TRP A 88 -14.20 -8.99 9.12
N ALA A 89 -12.95 -9.08 8.64
CA ALA A 89 -12.44 -10.27 7.96
C ALA A 89 -12.15 -11.44 8.91
N SER A 90 -12.08 -11.23 10.23
CA SER A 90 -11.84 -12.29 11.22
C SER A 90 -12.35 -11.91 12.61
N GLU A 91 -12.97 -12.83 13.33
CA GLU A 91 -13.46 -12.60 14.70
C GLU A 91 -12.34 -12.26 15.69
N LEU A 92 -11.16 -12.83 15.46
CA LEU A 92 -9.94 -12.57 16.23
C LEU A 92 -8.79 -12.19 15.30
N PRO A 93 -7.80 -11.44 15.78
CA PRO A 93 -6.55 -11.25 15.07
C PRO A 93 -5.90 -12.58 14.70
N VAL A 94 -5.58 -12.76 13.42
CA VAL A 94 -4.90 -13.97 12.95
C VAL A 94 -3.66 -13.61 12.15
N LEU A 95 -2.55 -14.27 12.46
CA LEU A 95 -1.35 -14.25 11.63
C LEU A 95 -1.59 -15.19 10.45
N VAL A 96 -1.49 -14.67 9.23
CA VAL A 96 -1.71 -15.40 7.99
C VAL A 96 -0.45 -15.39 7.14
N GLN A 97 -0.26 -16.46 6.37
CA GLN A 97 0.74 -16.54 5.33
C GLN A 97 0.05 -16.43 3.96
N ILE A 98 0.55 -15.52 3.13
CA ILE A 98 0.03 -15.27 1.79
C ILE A 98 0.57 -16.31 0.83
N ASN A 99 -0.31 -16.92 0.05
CA ASN A 99 0.06 -17.90 -0.95
C ASN A 99 0.89 -17.27 -2.06
N SER A 100 1.88 -18.01 -2.54
CA SER A 100 2.60 -17.63 -3.77
C SER A 100 1.69 -17.83 -4.98
N LEU A 101 1.72 -16.85 -5.90
CA LEU A 101 1.01 -16.98 -7.18
C LEU A 101 1.78 -17.93 -8.13
N PRO A 102 1.06 -18.67 -9.00
CA PRO A 102 1.66 -19.34 -10.15
C PRO A 102 2.49 -18.36 -10.99
N GLU A 103 3.55 -18.85 -11.63
CA GLU A 103 4.49 -18.00 -12.37
C GLU A 103 3.78 -17.18 -13.46
N GLU A 104 2.79 -17.77 -14.11
CA GLU A 104 2.00 -17.12 -15.17
C GLU A 104 1.11 -15.98 -14.66
N GLN A 105 0.86 -15.92 -13.35
CA GLN A 105 -0.01 -14.93 -12.71
C GLN A 105 0.77 -13.87 -11.94
N ARG A 106 2.11 -13.98 -11.85
CA ARG A 106 2.93 -13.00 -11.13
C ARG A 106 3.01 -11.69 -11.91
N PRO A 107 2.93 -10.53 -11.22
CA PRO A 107 3.19 -9.26 -11.87
C PRO A 107 4.65 -9.21 -12.34
N LYS A 108 4.91 -8.47 -13.42
CA LYS A 108 6.27 -8.14 -13.85
C LYS A 108 6.85 -7.07 -12.92
N SER A 109 7.23 -7.49 -11.72
CA SER A 109 7.71 -6.61 -10.64
C SER A 109 9.16 -6.87 -10.25
N ASP A 110 9.89 -7.67 -11.02
CA ASP A 110 11.31 -7.89 -10.76
C ASP A 110 12.05 -6.55 -10.86
N ASP A 111 12.93 -6.30 -9.89
CA ASP A 111 13.78 -5.12 -9.91
C ASP A 111 14.58 -5.10 -11.21
N PRO A 112 14.73 -3.93 -11.85
CA PRO A 112 15.62 -3.84 -13.00
C PRO A 112 17.05 -4.22 -12.54
N ASP A 113 17.86 -4.77 -13.45
CA ASP A 113 19.29 -5.05 -13.23
C ASP A 113 20.11 -3.76 -13.07
N PHE A 114 19.81 -3.00 -12.00
CA PHE A 114 20.30 -1.66 -11.75
C PHE A 114 21.83 -1.66 -11.74
N TRP A 115 22.44 -2.64 -11.07
CA TRP A 115 23.89 -2.74 -10.96
C TRP A 115 24.57 -2.99 -12.30
N ASP A 116 24.00 -3.83 -13.15
CA ASP A 116 24.60 -4.15 -14.45
C ASP A 116 24.41 -3.01 -15.46
N VAL A 117 23.28 -2.29 -15.39
CA VAL A 117 23.07 -1.07 -16.17
C VAL A 117 23.98 0.07 -15.68
N TRP A 118 24.07 0.28 -14.36
CA TRP A 118 24.87 1.35 -13.75
C TRP A 118 26.38 1.13 -13.96
N SER A 119 26.85 -0.12 -13.85
CA SER A 119 28.26 -0.47 -14.09
C SER A 119 28.63 -0.53 -15.58
N GLY A 120 27.67 -0.33 -16.49
CA GLY A 120 27.89 -0.34 -17.94
C GLY A 120 28.07 -1.73 -18.55
N LYS A 121 27.77 -2.81 -17.81
CA LYS A 121 27.76 -4.18 -18.35
C LYS A 121 26.60 -4.41 -19.31
N VAL A 122 25.46 -3.76 -19.07
CA VAL A 122 24.28 -3.80 -19.93
C VAL A 122 23.98 -2.38 -20.40
N GLU A 123 24.06 -2.15 -21.70
CA GLU A 123 23.73 -0.84 -22.27
C GLU A 123 22.21 -0.66 -22.36
N ARG A 124 21.68 0.34 -21.66
CA ARG A 124 20.25 0.70 -21.73
C ARG A 124 20.12 2.04 -22.45
N LYS A 125 19.52 2.04 -23.63
CA LYS A 125 19.21 3.27 -24.38
C LYS A 125 18.07 3.98 -23.64
N VAL A 126 18.42 5.01 -22.87
CA VAL A 126 17.48 5.83 -22.11
C VAL A 126 17.52 7.25 -22.68
N THR A 127 16.37 7.79 -23.07
CA THR A 127 16.24 9.19 -23.50
C THR A 127 16.12 10.07 -22.27
N TRP A 128 17.25 10.43 -21.66
CA TRP A 128 17.27 11.22 -20.42
C TRP A 128 16.50 12.54 -20.53
N LYS A 129 16.53 13.18 -21.70
CA LYS A 129 15.83 14.44 -21.94
C LYS A 129 14.31 14.31 -21.79
N GLU A 130 13.71 13.28 -22.39
CA GLU A 130 12.27 13.04 -22.30
C GLU A 130 11.84 12.79 -20.85
N ILE A 131 12.63 12.01 -20.11
CA ILE A 131 12.39 11.72 -18.69
C ILE A 131 12.51 12.98 -17.85
N THR A 132 13.55 13.79 -18.07
CA THR A 132 13.74 15.03 -17.30
C THR A 132 12.66 16.07 -17.60
N ASP A 133 12.23 16.18 -18.86
CA ASP A 133 11.18 17.11 -19.27
C ASP A 133 9.82 16.72 -18.65
N ASP A 134 9.54 15.42 -18.54
CA ASP A 134 8.37 14.87 -17.83
C ASP A 134 8.41 15.19 -16.33
N TRP A 135 9.52 14.89 -15.64
CA TRP A 135 9.66 15.17 -14.20
C TRP A 135 9.57 16.66 -13.85
N GLN A 136 10.04 17.52 -14.75
CA GLN A 136 9.95 18.98 -14.60
C GLN A 136 8.58 19.54 -14.99
N ASN A 137 7.64 18.69 -15.45
CA ASN A 137 6.34 19.09 -15.98
C ASN A 137 6.45 20.15 -17.09
N ILE A 138 7.50 20.07 -17.93
CA ILE A 138 7.72 21.02 -19.04
C ILE A 138 6.81 20.70 -20.24
N ASN A 139 6.33 19.46 -20.34
CA ASN A 139 5.46 18.99 -21.43
C ASN A 139 3.96 19.03 -21.08
N PHE A 140 3.47 20.15 -20.56
CA PHE A 140 2.03 20.45 -20.44
C PHE A 140 1.67 21.80 -21.05
#